data_AF-A0A931FIX5-F1
#
_entry.id   AF-A0A931FIX5-F1
#
_cell.length_a   1.000
_cell.length_b   1.000
_cell.length_c   1.000
_cell.angle_alpha   90.00
_cell.angle_beta   90.00
_cell.angle_gamma   90.00
#
_symmetry.space_group_name_H-M   'P 1'
#
loop_
_entity.id
_entity.type
_entity.pdbx_description
1 polymer ?
#
loop_
_entity_poly.entity_id
_entity_poly.type
_entity_poly.pdbx_seq_one_letter_code
_entity_poly.pdbx_strand_id
1 'polypeptide(L)'
;MATASAAASAQATIGASPSARASASATSASAAPVGNAVLAARESALATLCATELLAVSPALARLLASVSAGAAQRAVVLGAQAPAASDPTSASAPTRPSAAELSSLQAALGAEDAAVYGYGVIGAQLSGSDRGLASTDFDLHRAHRDALSARITAAGARPQAAAAAYLLPFDVTDAGSARRLATLLETRLAAVYANGVQAATGAPRSEAATELRAAALRSLSWGGTPTAFPGLPDPASSA
;
A
#
# COMPACT_ATOMS: atom_id res chain seq x y z
N MET A 1 -31.91 -20.62 66.97
CA MET A 1 -32.96 -20.95 65.98
C MET A 1 -32.24 -21.15 64.65
N ALA A 2 -31.85 -22.39 64.29
CA ALA A 2 -32.69 -23.43 63.65
C ALA A 2 -33.09 -22.98 62.23
N THR A 3 -32.87 -23.66 61.10
CA THR A 3 -32.50 -25.04 60.67
C THR A 3 -32.25 -24.92 59.15
N ALA A 4 -31.19 -25.45 58.53
CA ALA A 4 -31.01 -26.82 58.02
C ALA A 4 -32.05 -27.32 56.99
N SER A 5 -31.52 -28.05 55.98
CA SER A 5 -32.17 -29.14 55.21
C SER A 5 -32.98 -28.74 53.97
N ALA A 6 -33.04 -29.48 52.86
CA ALA A 6 -32.26 -30.52 52.18
C ALA A 6 -33.01 -30.82 50.85
N ALA A 7 -32.34 -31.55 49.97
CA ALA A 7 -32.76 -32.03 48.66
C ALA A 7 -34.18 -32.62 48.53
N ALA A 8 -34.76 -32.50 47.33
CA ALA A 8 -35.52 -33.59 46.70
C ALA A 8 -35.62 -33.42 45.17
N SER A 9 -35.29 -34.50 44.48
CA SER A 9 -35.27 -34.72 43.04
C SER A 9 -36.64 -34.59 42.36
N ALA A 10 -36.65 -34.16 41.11
CA ALA A 10 -37.70 -34.51 40.16
C ALA A 10 -37.07 -34.83 38.79
N GLN A 11 -37.09 -36.11 38.44
CA GLN A 11 -36.82 -36.63 37.11
C GLN A 11 -37.97 -36.25 36.16
N ALA A 12 -37.63 -35.73 34.99
CA ALA A 12 -38.52 -35.74 33.84
C ALA A 12 -37.72 -36.17 32.61
N THR A 13 -37.82 -37.47 32.34
CA THR A 13 -37.46 -38.15 31.09
C THR A 13 -38.33 -37.64 29.95
N ILE A 14 -37.72 -37.14 28.86
CA ILE A 14 -38.39 -37.01 27.57
C ILE A 14 -37.47 -37.58 26.48
N GLY A 15 -37.88 -38.74 25.98
CA GLY A 15 -37.87 -39.11 24.56
C GLY A 15 -36.56 -39.04 23.78
N ALA A 16 -35.89 -40.19 23.69
CA ALA A 16 -35.02 -40.49 22.56
C ALA A 16 -35.87 -40.79 21.31
N SER A 17 -35.53 -40.17 20.17
CA SER A 17 -35.83 -40.66 18.83
C SER A 17 -34.93 -39.97 17.78
N PRO A 18 -34.71 -40.60 16.61
CA PRO A 18 -33.36 -40.84 16.10
C PRO A 18 -33.03 -40.08 14.81
N SER A 19 -31.79 -40.26 14.36
CA SER A 19 -31.37 -40.25 12.95
C SER A 19 -31.56 -38.96 12.16
N ALA A 20 -30.48 -38.20 12.02
CA ALA A 20 -29.76 -38.09 10.75
C ALA A 20 -28.59 -37.12 10.94
N ARG A 21 -27.37 -37.65 11.10
CA ARG A 21 -26.21 -36.91 10.63
C ARG A 21 -26.41 -36.76 9.13
N ALA A 22 -26.81 -35.57 8.69
CA ALA A 22 -26.59 -35.16 7.32
C ALA A 22 -25.08 -35.24 7.11
N SER A 23 -24.62 -36.37 6.57
CA SER A 23 -23.37 -36.44 5.84
C SER A 23 -23.53 -35.45 4.69
N ALA A 24 -23.19 -34.19 4.94
CA ALA A 24 -22.86 -33.27 3.88
C ALA A 24 -21.59 -33.84 3.25
N SER A 25 -21.79 -34.71 2.26
CA SER A 25 -20.80 -34.99 1.24
C SER A 25 -20.41 -33.64 0.67
N ALA A 26 -19.33 -33.07 1.21
CA ALA A 26 -18.61 -32.01 0.56
C ALA A 26 -18.16 -32.60 -0.77
N THR A 27 -18.94 -32.33 -1.82
CA THR A 27 -18.46 -32.46 -3.18
C THR A 27 -17.29 -31.49 -3.25
N SER A 28 -16.08 -32.00 -3.00
CA SER A 28 -14.85 -31.34 -3.38
C SER A 28 -14.90 -31.32 -4.90
N ALA A 29 -15.54 -30.28 -5.45
CA ALA A 29 -15.30 -29.88 -6.81
C ALA A 29 -13.79 -29.63 -6.87
N SER A 30 -13.07 -30.59 -7.44
CA SER A 30 -11.68 -30.43 -7.79
C SER A 30 -11.65 -29.28 -8.78
N ALA A 31 -11.43 -28.06 -8.26
CA ALA A 31 -11.21 -26.90 -9.10
C ALA A 31 -9.96 -27.25 -9.92
N ALA A 32 -10.14 -27.38 -11.24
CA ALA A 32 -9.01 -27.49 -12.15
C ALA A 32 -8.00 -26.39 -11.77
N PRO A 33 -6.69 -26.67 -11.74
CA PRO A 33 -5.70 -25.69 -11.30
C PRO A 33 -5.87 -24.43 -12.15
N VAL A 34 -6.34 -23.36 -11.52
CA VAL A 34 -6.43 -22.05 -12.18
C VAL A 34 -5.01 -21.61 -12.42
N GLY A 35 -4.58 -21.60 -13.69
CA GLY A 35 -3.21 -21.23 -14.04
C GLY A 35 -2.88 -19.81 -13.57
N ASN A 36 -1.62 -19.57 -13.19
CA ASN A 36 -1.14 -18.27 -12.67
C ASN A 36 -1.55 -17.08 -13.56
N ALA A 37 -1.63 -17.26 -14.88
CA ALA A 37 -2.08 -16.22 -15.80
C ALA A 37 -3.52 -15.75 -15.53
N VAL A 38 -4.44 -16.67 -15.19
CA VAL A 38 -5.83 -16.31 -14.86
C VAL A 38 -5.89 -15.58 -13.52
N LEU A 39 -5.13 -16.03 -12.53
CA LEU A 39 -5.04 -15.35 -11.24
C LEU A 39 -4.43 -13.94 -11.39
N ALA A 40 -3.36 -13.81 -12.19
CA ALA A 40 -2.73 -12.53 -12.49
C ALA A 40 -3.72 -11.56 -13.16
N ALA A 41 -4.51 -12.04 -14.12
CA ALA A 41 -5.55 -11.24 -14.76
C ALA A 41 -6.66 -10.79 -13.78
N ARG A 42 -7.04 -11.65 -12.83
CA ARG A 42 -8.02 -11.31 -11.78
C ARG A 42 -7.49 -10.26 -10.81
N GLU A 43 -6.24 -10.38 -10.38
CA GLU A 43 -5.60 -9.37 -9.53
C GLU A 43 -5.46 -8.03 -10.26
N SER A 44 -5.07 -8.02 -11.53
CA SER A 44 -5.04 -6.79 -12.36
C SER A 44 -6.44 -6.15 -12.52
N ALA A 45 -7.49 -6.97 -12.69
CA ALA A 45 -8.86 -6.48 -12.78
C ALA A 45 -9.33 -5.88 -11.44
N LEU A 46 -9.03 -6.55 -10.31
CA LEU A 46 -9.32 -6.02 -8.97
C LEU A 46 -8.60 -4.67 -8.74
N ALA A 47 -7.32 -4.59 -9.11
CA ALA A 47 -6.55 -3.36 -8.99
C ALA A 47 -7.20 -2.20 -9.76
N THR A 48 -7.69 -2.47 -10.97
CA THR A 48 -8.37 -1.49 -11.82
C THR A 48 -9.70 -1.04 -11.22
N LEU A 49 -10.54 -1.98 -10.78
CA LEU A 49 -11.85 -1.68 -10.17
C LEU A 49 -11.70 -0.82 -8.91
N CYS A 50 -10.77 -1.16 -8.02
CA CYS A 50 -10.53 -0.36 -6.82
C CYS A 50 -10.04 1.05 -7.15
N ALA A 51 -9.24 1.23 -8.20
CA ALA A 51 -8.74 2.54 -8.61
C ALA A 51 -9.84 3.45 -9.20
N THR A 52 -10.83 2.89 -9.92
CA THR A 52 -11.92 3.68 -10.52
C THR A 52 -12.93 4.18 -9.48
N GLU A 53 -13.09 3.46 -8.37
CA GLU A 53 -14.06 3.81 -7.31
C GLU A 53 -13.55 4.90 -6.34
N LEU A 54 -12.26 5.25 -6.38
CA LEU A 54 -11.62 6.14 -5.40
C LEU A 54 -12.28 7.51 -5.25
N LEU A 55 -12.85 8.04 -6.33
CA LEU A 55 -13.40 9.40 -6.35
C LEU A 55 -14.82 9.47 -5.79
N ALA A 56 -15.56 8.36 -5.79
CA ALA A 56 -16.97 8.30 -5.40
C ALA A 56 -17.20 7.93 -3.92
N VAL A 57 -16.13 7.61 -3.19
CA VAL A 57 -16.20 7.11 -1.81
C VAL A 57 -15.70 8.11 -0.77
N SER A 58 -15.96 7.81 0.51
CA SER A 58 -15.43 8.57 1.63
C SER A 58 -13.88 8.54 1.65
N PRO A 59 -13.22 9.56 2.24
CA PRO A 59 -11.76 9.63 2.28
C PRO A 59 -11.07 8.38 2.87
N ALA A 60 -11.61 7.83 3.96
CA ALA A 60 -11.07 6.63 4.60
C ALA A 60 -11.21 5.40 3.69
N LEU A 61 -12.37 5.26 3.02
CA LEU A 61 -12.60 4.16 2.08
C LEU A 61 -11.74 4.30 0.82
N ALA A 62 -11.53 5.52 0.32
CA ALA A 62 -10.63 5.77 -0.81
C ALA A 62 -9.20 5.29 -0.50
N ARG A 63 -8.69 5.61 0.70
CA ARG A 63 -7.37 5.15 1.14
C ARG A 63 -7.29 3.63 1.19
N LEU A 64 -8.32 2.97 1.74
CA LEU A 64 -8.39 1.51 1.78
C LEU A 64 -8.41 0.90 0.37
N LEU A 65 -9.25 1.43 -0.53
CA LEU A 65 -9.34 0.96 -1.92
C LEU A 65 -8.02 1.16 -2.67
N ALA A 66 -7.31 2.27 -2.45
CA ALA A 66 -6.00 2.49 -3.04
C ALA A 66 -4.97 1.48 -2.53
N SER A 67 -4.99 1.16 -1.23
CA SER A 67 -4.15 0.11 -0.64
C SER A 67 -4.46 -1.27 -1.22
N VAL A 68 -5.74 -1.64 -1.32
CA VAL A 68 -6.18 -2.90 -1.95
C VAL A 68 -5.76 -2.96 -3.42
N SER A 69 -5.89 -1.85 -4.16
CA SER A 69 -5.45 -1.74 -5.55
C SER A 69 -3.96 -2.01 -5.70
N ALA A 70 -3.13 -1.44 -4.82
CA ALA A 70 -1.70 -1.67 -4.82
C ALA A 70 -1.31 -3.10 -4.42
N GLY A 71 -1.95 -3.67 -3.42
CA GLY A 71 -1.72 -5.06 -3.02
C GLY A 71 -2.09 -6.04 -4.15
N ALA A 72 -3.18 -5.77 -4.86
CA ALA A 72 -3.58 -6.54 -6.03
C ALA A 72 -2.57 -6.41 -7.18
N ALA A 73 -2.06 -5.21 -7.44
CA ALA A 73 -1.00 -5.00 -8.42
C ALA A 73 0.30 -5.77 -8.07
N GLN A 74 0.70 -5.78 -6.79
CA GLN A 74 1.85 -6.57 -6.33
C GLN A 74 1.66 -8.07 -6.57
N ARG A 75 0.47 -8.61 -6.23
CA ARG A 75 0.15 -10.03 -6.45
C ARG A 75 0.11 -10.38 -7.93
N ALA A 76 -0.45 -9.51 -8.77
CA ALA A 76 -0.45 -9.70 -10.22
C ALA A 76 0.99 -9.82 -10.77
N VAL A 77 1.91 -8.94 -10.34
CA VAL A 77 3.33 -8.99 -10.76
C VAL A 77 4.03 -10.26 -10.28
N VAL A 78 3.81 -10.68 -9.04
CA VAL A 78 4.39 -11.94 -8.52
C VAL A 78 3.85 -13.17 -9.27
N LEU A 79 2.60 -13.12 -9.76
CA LEU A 79 2.01 -14.16 -10.60
C LEU A 79 2.48 -14.10 -12.08
N GLY A 80 3.31 -13.12 -12.45
CA GLY A 80 3.90 -12.98 -13.78
C GLY A 80 3.23 -11.96 -14.69
N ALA A 81 2.32 -11.11 -14.19
CA ALA A 81 1.85 -9.96 -14.96
C ALA A 81 2.98 -8.95 -15.15
N GLN A 82 3.06 -8.36 -16.34
CA GLN A 82 3.92 -7.20 -16.55
C GLN A 82 3.29 -5.99 -15.88
N ALA A 83 4.11 -5.18 -15.20
CA ALA A 83 3.66 -3.90 -14.69
C ALA A 83 3.20 -3.03 -15.89
N PRO A 84 2.03 -2.39 -15.81
CA PRO A 84 1.58 -1.54 -16.90
C PRO A 84 2.59 -0.41 -17.12
N ALA A 85 2.89 -0.10 -18.39
CA ALA A 85 3.64 1.09 -18.74
C ALA A 85 2.91 2.33 -18.21
N ALA A 86 3.67 3.32 -17.72
CA ALA A 86 3.13 4.58 -17.24
C ALA A 86 2.17 5.17 -18.28
N SER A 87 0.94 5.46 -17.86
CA SER A 87 -0.02 6.18 -18.71
C SER A 87 0.30 7.67 -18.63
N ASP A 88 0.27 8.35 -19.78
CA ASP A 88 0.45 9.80 -19.88
C ASP A 88 -0.53 10.52 -18.95
N PRO A 89 -0.09 11.52 -18.16
CA PRO A 89 -0.99 12.31 -17.35
C PRO A 89 -1.82 13.21 -18.28
N THR A 90 -3.12 12.92 -18.41
CA THR A 90 -4.07 13.78 -19.13
C THR A 90 -5.22 14.24 -18.22
N SER A 91 -5.55 15.52 -18.40
CA SER A 91 -6.67 16.30 -17.84
C SER A 91 -6.43 16.98 -16.49
N ALA A 92 -5.77 18.13 -16.56
CA ALA A 92 -5.84 19.15 -15.52
C ALA A 92 -7.28 19.68 -15.40
N SER A 93 -7.94 19.37 -14.30
CA SER A 93 -9.13 20.11 -13.86
C SER A 93 -8.71 21.44 -13.24
N ALA A 94 -9.61 22.43 -13.29
CA ALA A 94 -9.39 23.80 -12.83
C ALA A 94 -8.77 23.87 -11.42
N PRO A 95 -7.82 24.79 -11.16
CA PRO A 95 -7.11 24.86 -9.90
C PRO A 95 -8.05 25.25 -8.77
N THR A 96 -8.49 24.27 -8.00
CA THR A 96 -9.07 24.49 -6.68
C THR A 96 -7.91 24.59 -5.69
N ARG A 97 -7.90 25.62 -4.84
CA ARG A 97 -6.87 25.72 -3.79
C ARG A 97 -6.94 24.46 -2.91
N PRO A 98 -5.79 23.79 -2.64
CA PRO A 98 -5.79 22.60 -1.81
C PRO A 98 -6.29 22.93 -0.41
N SER A 99 -6.98 21.97 0.20
CA SER A 99 -7.37 22.08 1.61
C SER A 99 -6.12 22.11 2.52
N ALA A 100 -6.27 22.54 3.78
CA ALA A 100 -5.16 22.50 4.73
C ALA A 100 -4.63 21.07 4.94
N ALA A 101 -5.52 20.07 4.95
CA ALA A 101 -5.14 18.66 5.06
C ALA A 101 -4.36 18.19 3.82
N GLU A 102 -4.82 18.55 2.63
CA GLU A 102 -4.13 18.22 1.38
C GLU A 102 -2.75 18.89 1.32
N LEU A 103 -2.65 20.17 1.67
CA LEU A 103 -1.37 20.87 1.73
C LEU A 103 -0.41 20.23 2.74
N SER A 104 -0.90 19.84 3.92
CA SER A 104 -0.10 19.12 4.90
C SER A 104 0.39 17.78 4.36
N SER A 105 -0.44 17.07 3.59
CA SER A 105 -0.04 15.81 2.96
C SER A 105 0.98 16.02 1.84
N LEU A 106 0.88 17.10 1.05
CA LEU A 106 1.88 17.44 0.03
C LEU A 106 3.24 17.75 0.67
N GLN A 107 3.27 18.47 1.79
CA GLN A 107 4.50 18.74 2.54
C GLN A 107 5.10 17.46 3.13
N ALA A 108 4.25 16.55 3.64
CA ALA A 108 4.71 15.25 4.13
C ALA A 108 5.31 14.39 2.99
N ALA A 109 4.67 14.40 1.82
CA ALA A 109 5.20 13.75 0.61
C ALA A 109 6.54 14.36 0.19
N LEU A 110 6.65 15.70 0.17
CA LEU A 110 7.90 16.38 -0.17
C LEU A 110 9.05 15.96 0.76
N GLY A 111 8.82 15.98 2.08
CA GLY A 111 9.84 15.58 3.03
C GLY A 111 10.23 14.10 2.93
N ALA A 112 9.30 13.22 2.53
CA ALA A 112 9.58 11.82 2.28
C ALA A 112 10.37 11.60 0.98
N GLU A 113 10.06 12.33 -0.08
CA GLU A 113 10.81 12.30 -1.34
C GLU A 113 12.22 12.86 -1.17
N ASP A 114 12.41 13.93 -0.39
CA ASP A 114 13.75 14.41 -0.03
C ASP A 114 14.59 13.35 0.68
N ALA A 115 13.98 12.63 1.64
CA ALA A 115 14.64 11.54 2.35
C ALA A 115 14.95 10.36 1.40
N ALA A 116 14.07 10.07 0.44
CA ALA A 116 14.28 9.05 -0.57
C ALA A 116 15.44 9.41 -1.50
N VAL A 117 15.52 10.65 -2.00
CA VAL A 117 16.65 11.15 -2.80
C VAL A 117 17.97 10.97 -2.04
N TYR A 118 18.01 11.37 -0.77
CA TYR A 118 19.19 11.15 0.07
C TYR A 118 19.53 9.65 0.20
N GLY A 119 18.54 8.82 0.53
CA GLY A 119 18.71 7.39 0.71
C GLY A 119 19.18 6.66 -0.55
N TYR A 120 18.64 7.00 -1.72
CA TYR A 120 19.06 6.43 -3.00
C TYR A 120 20.48 6.83 -3.39
N GLY A 121 20.96 8.00 -2.96
CA GLY A 121 22.38 8.35 -3.06
C GLY A 121 23.28 7.38 -2.30
N VAL A 122 22.88 7.00 -1.08
CA VAL A 122 23.60 6.00 -0.26
C VAL A 122 23.49 4.59 -0.85
N ILE A 123 22.28 4.20 -1.31
CA ILE A 123 22.03 2.90 -1.94
C ILE A 123 22.92 2.74 -3.18
N GLY A 124 22.93 3.72 -4.08
CA GLY A 124 23.72 3.69 -5.31
C GLY A 124 25.22 3.57 -5.05
N ALA A 125 25.72 4.12 -3.93
CA ALA A 125 27.12 4.01 -3.55
C ALA A 125 27.53 2.56 -3.21
N GLN A 126 26.62 1.76 -2.64
CA GLN A 126 26.86 0.38 -2.20
C GLN A 126 26.57 -0.68 -3.27
N LEU A 127 25.97 -0.27 -4.41
CA LEU A 127 25.59 -1.18 -5.49
C LEU A 127 26.57 -1.11 -6.68
N SER A 128 26.48 -2.06 -7.60
CA SER A 128 27.29 -2.09 -8.83
C SER A 128 26.48 -2.64 -10.01
N GLY A 129 26.99 -2.52 -11.24
CA GLY A 129 26.36 -3.09 -12.43
C GLY A 129 24.91 -2.65 -12.63
N SER A 130 24.04 -3.60 -12.98
CA SER A 130 22.61 -3.36 -13.21
C SER A 130 21.89 -2.82 -11.98
N ASP A 131 22.25 -3.27 -10.77
CA ASP A 131 21.62 -2.81 -9.52
C ASP A 131 21.94 -1.33 -9.25
N ARG A 132 23.16 -0.86 -9.56
CA ARG A 132 23.50 0.58 -9.51
C ARG A 132 22.73 1.36 -10.58
N GLY A 133 22.56 0.78 -11.78
CA GLY A 133 21.74 1.36 -12.83
C GLY A 133 20.29 1.57 -12.39
N LEU A 134 19.68 0.55 -11.77
CA LEU A 134 18.33 0.63 -11.21
C LEU A 134 18.23 1.71 -10.12
N ALA A 135 19.19 1.75 -9.18
CA ALA A 135 19.23 2.79 -8.14
C ALA A 135 19.35 4.21 -8.70
N SER A 136 20.06 4.38 -9.81
CA SER A 136 20.21 5.68 -10.48
C SER A 136 18.89 6.13 -11.13
N THR A 137 18.19 5.20 -11.79
CA THR A 137 16.86 5.46 -12.35
C THR A 137 15.86 5.87 -11.25
N ASP A 138 15.83 5.13 -10.14
CA ASP A 138 14.93 5.45 -9.02
C ASP A 138 15.32 6.78 -8.34
N PHE A 139 16.62 7.06 -8.21
CA PHE A 139 17.10 8.36 -7.71
C PHE A 139 16.58 9.54 -8.56
N ASP A 140 16.67 9.45 -9.88
CA ASP A 140 16.18 10.50 -10.79
C ASP A 140 14.66 10.63 -10.74
N LEU A 141 13.94 9.51 -10.59
CA LEU A 141 12.49 9.50 -10.40
C LEU A 141 12.09 10.25 -9.12
N HIS A 142 12.73 9.97 -7.97
CA HIS A 142 12.44 10.67 -6.72
C HIS A 142 12.77 12.16 -6.79
N ARG A 143 13.82 12.53 -7.52
CA ARG A 143 14.11 13.96 -7.79
C ARG A 143 12.99 14.62 -8.58
N ALA A 144 12.49 13.96 -9.63
CA ALA A 144 11.38 14.48 -10.42
C ALA A 144 10.10 14.63 -9.56
N HIS A 145 9.80 13.67 -8.68
CA HIS A 145 8.68 13.75 -7.76
C HIS A 145 8.81 14.90 -6.76
N ARG A 146 9.99 15.05 -6.13
CA ARG A 146 10.30 16.17 -5.23
C ARG A 146 10.08 17.52 -5.91
N ASP A 147 10.57 17.66 -7.14
CA ASP A 147 10.47 18.91 -7.89
C ASP A 147 9.01 19.20 -8.28
N ALA A 148 8.24 18.17 -8.68
CA ALA A 148 6.81 18.28 -8.95
C ALA A 148 5.99 18.67 -7.71
N LEU A 149 6.27 18.07 -6.55
CA LEU A 149 5.63 18.41 -5.28
C LEU A 149 5.95 19.85 -4.85
N SER A 150 7.21 20.26 -4.97
CA SER A 150 7.63 21.64 -4.68
C SER A 150 6.91 22.65 -5.58
N ALA A 151 6.78 22.35 -6.87
CA ALA A 151 6.04 23.18 -7.81
C ALA A 151 4.55 23.27 -7.44
N ARG A 152 3.91 22.14 -7.08
CA ARG A 152 2.50 22.10 -6.66
C ARG A 152 2.25 22.91 -5.39
N ILE A 153 3.12 22.78 -4.38
CA ILE A 153 3.02 23.56 -3.13
C ILE A 153 3.15 25.07 -3.42
N THR A 154 4.11 25.44 -4.27
CA THR A 154 4.31 26.84 -4.69
C THR A 154 3.10 27.38 -5.46
N ALA A 155 2.54 26.59 -6.40
CA ALA A 155 1.34 26.94 -7.15
C ALA A 155 0.10 27.10 -6.25
N ALA A 156 0.06 26.41 -5.12
CA ALA A 156 -0.96 26.59 -4.09
C ALA A 156 -0.79 27.86 -3.23
N GLY A 157 0.28 28.65 -3.46
CA GLY A 157 0.59 29.85 -2.70
C GLY A 157 1.29 29.58 -1.36
N ALA A 158 1.78 28.35 -1.14
CA ALA A 158 2.52 27.97 0.05
C ALA A 158 4.02 27.84 -0.25
N ARG A 159 4.86 27.89 0.79
CA ARG A 159 6.30 27.70 0.66
C ARG A 159 6.64 26.21 0.85
N PRO A 160 7.34 25.55 -0.10
CA PRO A 160 7.86 24.20 0.10
C PRO A 160 8.80 24.15 1.30
N GLN A 161 8.65 23.13 2.14
CA GLN A 161 9.61 22.89 3.22
C GLN A 161 10.98 22.56 2.61
N ALA A 162 12.04 23.15 3.16
CA ALA A 162 13.39 22.85 2.70
C ALA A 162 13.82 21.45 3.15
N ALA A 163 14.54 20.75 2.27
CA ALA A 163 15.20 19.50 2.60
C ALA A 163 16.18 19.69 3.77
N ALA A 164 16.32 18.67 4.61
CA ALA A 164 17.36 18.65 5.63
C ALA A 164 18.75 18.47 4.96
N ALA A 165 19.80 18.98 5.60
CA ALA A 165 21.17 18.80 5.11
C ALA A 165 21.61 17.32 5.11
N ALA A 166 21.05 16.52 6.03
CA ALA A 166 21.27 15.09 6.13
C ALA A 166 20.05 14.42 6.78
N TYR A 167 19.88 13.12 6.49
CA TYR A 167 18.81 12.29 7.05
C TYR A 167 19.43 11.12 7.81
N LEU A 168 18.86 10.79 8.97
CA LEU A 168 19.26 9.61 9.72
C LEU A 168 18.78 8.35 9.01
N LEU A 169 19.70 7.44 8.71
CA LEU A 169 19.35 6.13 8.17
C LEU A 169 18.80 5.23 9.28
N PRO A 170 17.80 4.38 8.98
CA PRO A 170 17.17 3.51 9.98
C PRO A 170 18.09 2.38 10.47
N PHE A 171 19.17 2.10 9.74
CA PHE A 171 20.23 1.15 10.06
C PHE A 171 21.46 1.45 9.20
N ASP A 172 22.60 0.85 9.54
CA ASP A 172 23.84 0.99 8.78
C ASP A 172 23.76 0.31 7.40
N VAL A 173 24.22 1.02 6.36
CA VAL A 173 24.18 0.57 4.97
C VAL A 173 25.60 0.41 4.45
N THR A 174 26.16 -0.77 4.65
CA THR A 174 27.59 -1.09 4.43
C THR A 174 27.84 -2.05 3.28
N ASP A 175 26.78 -2.58 2.65
CA ASP A 175 26.87 -3.55 1.58
C ASP A 175 25.62 -3.53 0.67
N ALA A 176 25.64 -4.31 -0.41
CA ALA A 176 24.54 -4.39 -1.36
C ALA A 176 23.23 -4.93 -0.73
N GLY A 177 23.32 -5.81 0.28
CA GLY A 177 22.15 -6.40 0.93
C GLY A 177 21.42 -5.39 1.81
N SER A 178 22.16 -4.64 2.63
CA SER A 178 21.66 -3.51 3.41
C SER A 178 21.13 -2.39 2.52
N ALA A 179 21.75 -2.13 1.37
CA ALA A 179 21.26 -1.16 0.39
C ALA A 179 19.89 -1.56 -0.19
N ARG A 180 19.71 -2.82 -0.61
CA ARG A 180 18.41 -3.33 -1.08
C ARG A 180 17.33 -3.23 0.01
N ARG A 181 17.67 -3.61 1.26
CA ARG A 181 16.74 -3.47 2.40
C ARG A 181 16.35 -2.02 2.63
N LEU A 182 17.28 -1.07 2.49
CA LEU A 182 16.98 0.35 2.63
C LEU A 182 16.02 0.80 1.51
N ALA A 183 16.28 0.41 0.26
CA ALA A 183 15.41 0.74 -0.87
C ALA A 183 13.97 0.23 -0.65
N THR A 184 13.80 -1.05 -0.28
CA THR A 184 12.47 -1.61 0.04
C THR A 184 11.78 -0.83 1.17
N LEU A 185 12.51 -0.43 2.21
CA LEU A 185 11.96 0.33 3.33
C LEU A 185 11.53 1.75 2.93
N LEU A 186 12.32 2.44 2.10
CA LEU A 186 11.99 3.77 1.59
C LEU A 186 10.72 3.73 0.74
N GLU A 187 10.62 2.80 -0.20
CA GLU A 187 9.44 2.63 -1.05
C GLU A 187 8.18 2.28 -0.23
N THR A 188 8.33 1.43 0.79
CA THR A 188 7.24 1.07 1.69
C THR A 188 6.75 2.29 2.50
N ARG A 189 7.67 3.14 2.96
CA ARG A 189 7.33 4.38 3.68
C ARG A 189 6.69 5.40 2.74
N LEU A 190 7.18 5.55 1.51
CA LEU A 190 6.55 6.40 0.49
C LEU A 190 5.13 5.94 0.18
N ALA A 191 4.88 4.63 0.03
CA ALA A 191 3.53 4.10 -0.17
C ALA A 191 2.58 4.53 0.96
N ALA A 192 3.05 4.55 2.22
CA ALA A 192 2.25 5.01 3.36
C ALA A 192 1.97 6.52 3.33
N VAL A 193 2.95 7.33 2.92
CA VAL A 193 2.79 8.78 2.76
C VAL A 193 1.80 9.10 1.65
N TYR A 194 1.89 8.42 0.51
CA TYR A 194 0.93 8.57 -0.58
C TYR A 194 -0.48 8.07 -0.21
N ALA A 195 -0.60 7.05 0.66
CA ALA A 195 -1.89 6.63 1.21
C ALA A 195 -2.55 7.73 2.05
N ASN A 196 -1.77 8.48 2.84
CA ASN A 196 -2.28 9.68 3.52
C ASN A 196 -2.74 10.75 2.50
N GLY A 197 -2.02 10.89 1.39
CA GLY A 197 -2.40 11.77 0.27
C GLY A 197 -3.74 11.42 -0.35
N VAL A 198 -4.01 10.13 -0.59
CA VAL A 198 -5.32 9.66 -1.08
C VAL A 198 -6.45 10.08 -0.14
N GLN A 199 -6.23 9.97 1.18
CA GLN A 199 -7.21 10.37 2.18
C GLN A 199 -7.38 11.89 2.26
N ALA A 200 -6.31 12.67 2.11
CA ALA A 200 -6.35 14.12 2.28
C ALA A 200 -6.90 14.86 1.05
N ALA A 201 -6.78 14.27 -0.14
CA ALA A 201 -7.11 14.90 -1.42
C ALA A 201 -8.51 14.50 -1.95
N THR A 202 -8.97 15.22 -2.97
CA THR A 202 -10.16 14.90 -3.78
C THR A 202 -9.81 15.01 -5.27
N GLY A 203 -10.67 14.50 -6.16
CA GLY A 203 -10.49 14.65 -7.61
C GLY A 203 -9.15 14.12 -8.14
N ALA A 204 -8.56 14.83 -9.10
CA ALA A 204 -7.31 14.43 -9.75
C ALA A 204 -6.12 14.23 -8.77
N PRO A 205 -5.87 15.13 -7.80
CA PRO A 205 -4.84 14.91 -6.78
C PRO A 205 -4.98 13.59 -6.01
N ARG A 206 -6.22 13.12 -5.76
CA ARG A 206 -6.45 11.82 -5.11
C ARG A 206 -6.03 10.65 -6.00
N SER A 207 -6.38 10.68 -7.29
CA SER A 207 -5.98 9.63 -8.24
C SER A 207 -4.47 9.60 -8.48
N GLU A 208 -3.83 10.78 -8.50
CA GLU A 208 -2.37 10.89 -8.58
C GLU A 208 -1.70 10.25 -7.36
N ALA A 209 -2.14 10.58 -6.14
CA ALA A 209 -1.61 9.99 -4.92
C ALA A 209 -1.80 8.46 -4.89
N ALA A 210 -2.92 7.94 -5.39
CA ALA A 210 -3.15 6.49 -5.47
C ALA A 210 -2.23 5.82 -6.51
N THR A 211 -1.95 6.51 -7.61
CA THR A 211 -0.99 6.05 -8.63
C THR A 211 0.42 5.96 -8.04
N GLU A 212 0.85 6.98 -7.31
CA GLU A 212 2.16 7.00 -6.66
C GLU A 212 2.29 5.96 -5.55
N LEU A 213 1.23 5.75 -4.76
CA LEU A 213 1.16 4.65 -3.79
C LEU A 213 1.41 3.30 -4.47
N ARG A 214 0.70 3.02 -5.57
CA ARG A 214 0.86 1.77 -6.32
C ARG A 214 2.26 1.64 -6.90
N ALA A 215 2.80 2.72 -7.48
CA ALA A 215 4.13 2.73 -8.05
C ALA A 215 5.21 2.44 -7.00
N ALA A 216 5.13 3.06 -5.82
CA ALA A 216 6.03 2.80 -4.70
C ALA A 216 5.90 1.35 -4.19
N ALA A 217 4.68 0.83 -4.06
CA ALA A 217 4.46 -0.56 -3.69
C ALA A 217 5.09 -1.54 -4.69
N LEU A 218 5.01 -1.27 -5.99
CA LEU A 218 5.66 -2.10 -7.01
C LEU A 218 7.19 -1.97 -6.99
N ARG A 219 7.74 -0.76 -6.84
CA ARG A 219 9.19 -0.55 -6.68
C ARG A 219 9.76 -1.27 -5.46
N SER A 220 9.00 -1.35 -4.36
CA SER A 220 9.45 -2.15 -3.20
C SER A 220 9.73 -3.61 -3.55
N LEU A 221 8.98 -4.19 -4.51
CA LEU A 221 9.18 -5.55 -5.00
C LEU A 221 10.43 -5.68 -5.88
N SER A 222 10.71 -4.68 -6.74
CA SER A 222 11.93 -4.72 -7.57
C SER A 222 13.21 -4.69 -6.74
N TRP A 223 13.14 -4.17 -5.51
CA TRP A 223 14.23 -4.18 -4.54
C TRP A 223 14.30 -5.44 -3.65
N GLY A 224 13.40 -6.41 -3.86
CA GLY A 224 13.35 -7.67 -3.12
C GLY A 224 12.37 -7.69 -1.94
N GLY A 225 11.48 -6.70 -1.85
CA GLY A 225 10.36 -6.71 -0.93
C GLY A 225 9.35 -7.81 -1.25
N THR A 226 8.56 -8.19 -0.26
CA THR A 226 7.46 -9.15 -0.43
C THR A 226 6.13 -8.42 -0.62
N PRO A 227 5.17 -8.98 -1.38
CA PRO A 227 3.83 -8.42 -1.45
C PRO A 227 3.20 -8.31 -0.05
N THR A 228 2.45 -7.23 0.17
CA THR A 228 1.68 -7.05 1.40
C THR A 228 0.19 -6.98 1.07
N ALA A 229 -0.66 -7.33 2.05
CA ALA A 229 -2.11 -7.30 1.85
C ALA A 229 -2.61 -5.85 1.66
N PHE A 230 -2.06 -4.92 2.44
CA PHE A 230 -2.46 -3.52 2.47
C PHE A 230 -1.25 -2.56 2.40
N PRO A 231 -0.58 -2.44 1.23
CA PRO A 231 0.49 -1.46 1.06
C PRO A 231 0.08 -0.04 1.47
N GLY A 232 0.94 0.63 2.22
CA GLY A 232 0.70 2.00 2.71
C GLY A 232 -0.26 2.12 3.89
N LEU A 233 -0.76 1.01 4.42
CA LEU A 233 -1.51 0.94 5.67
C LEU A 233 -0.70 0.18 6.73
N PRO A 234 -0.89 0.51 8.02
CA PRO A 234 -0.28 -0.28 9.09
C PRO A 234 -0.83 -1.71 9.05
N ASP A 235 0.00 -2.68 9.43
CA ASP A 235 -0.45 -4.06 9.58
C ASP A 235 -1.49 -4.13 10.72
N PRO A 236 -2.71 -4.65 10.46
CA PRO A 236 -3.70 -4.83 11.52
C PRO A 236 -3.17 -5.69 12.68
N ALA A 237 -2.23 -6.61 12.43
CA ALA A 237 -1.61 -7.45 13.46
C ALA A 237 -0.59 -6.71 14.34
N SER A 238 -0.07 -5.57 13.88
CA SER A 238 0.85 -4.71 14.67
C SER A 238 0.10 -3.69 15.55
N SER A 239 -1.24 -3.70 15.47
CA SER A 239 -2.13 -2.72 16.14
C SER A 239 -2.88 -3.29 17.34
N ALA A 240 -2.57 -4.54 17.74
CA ALA A 240 -3.18 -5.27 18.85
C ALA A 240 -2.15 -5.51 19.97
#